data_AF-A0A7X3ZXG2-F1
#
_entry.id   AF-A0A7X3ZXG2-F1
#
_cell.length_a   1.000
_cell.length_b   1.000
_cell.length_c   1.000
_cell.angle_alpha   90.00
_cell.angle_beta   90.00
_cell.angle_gamma   90.00
#
_symmetry.space_group_name_H-M   'P 1'
#
loop_
_entity.id
_entity.type
_entity.pdbx_description
1 polymer ?
#
loop_
_entity_poly.entity_id
_entity_poly.type
_entity_poly.pdbx_seq_one_letter_code
_entity_poly.pdbx_strand_id
1 'polypeptide(L)'
;FDLEPVWRNFMENAGLVQFMHRIAGYLLLVLGIAFWLRARRSGNKAIRGAFTAVLAMLVLQLLLGIMTVLYVAPPGLSILHQVGAMLLFVLILRARFLASYPLEQSVRDAT
;
A
#
# COMPACT_ATOMS: atom_id res chain seq x y z
N PHE A 1 -4.14 15.11 25.71
CA PHE A 1 -3.91 13.65 25.72
C PHE A 1 -4.76 13.09 26.84
N ASP A 2 -5.45 11.98 26.59
CA ASP A 2 -6.55 11.52 27.44
C ASP A 2 -6.15 10.34 28.34
N LEU A 3 -5.06 9.64 27.98
CA LEU A 3 -4.51 8.51 28.75
C LEU A 3 -3.16 8.87 29.37
N GLU A 4 -2.90 8.36 30.57
CA GLU A 4 -1.59 8.37 31.22
C GLU A 4 -1.05 6.93 31.37
N PRO A 5 0.27 6.70 31.21
CA PRO A 5 1.28 7.63 30.69
C PRO A 5 1.06 7.99 29.20
N VAL A 6 1.55 9.17 28.78
CA VAL A 6 1.37 9.74 27.42
C VAL A 6 1.58 8.75 26.28
N TRP A 7 2.55 7.83 26.36
CA TRP A 7 2.83 6.85 25.30
C TRP A 7 1.63 5.94 24.98
N ARG A 8 0.73 5.69 25.94
CA ARG A 8 -0.48 4.88 25.73
C ARG A 8 -1.43 5.50 24.73
N ASN A 9 -1.45 6.83 24.58
CA ASN A 9 -2.30 7.48 23.59
C ASN A 9 -1.95 7.03 22.16
N PHE A 10 -0.69 6.71 21.88
CA PHE A 10 -0.26 6.33 20.54
C PHE A 10 -0.64 4.88 20.17
N MET A 11 -1.09 4.08 21.13
CA MET A 11 -1.37 2.64 20.95
C MET A 11 -2.78 2.24 21.38
N GLU A 12 -3.37 2.94 22.34
CA GLU A 12 -4.63 2.57 23.01
C GLU A 12 -5.74 3.62 22.84
N ASN A 13 -5.39 4.88 22.54
CA ASN A 13 -6.41 5.88 22.20
C ASN A 13 -6.88 5.63 20.76
N ALA A 14 -8.09 5.09 20.61
CA ALA A 14 -8.65 4.70 19.32
C ALA A 14 -8.64 5.84 18.28
N GLY A 15 -8.92 7.08 18.70
CA GLY A 15 -8.93 8.25 17.83
C GLY A 15 -7.53 8.59 17.31
N LEU A 16 -6.53 8.63 18.20
CA LEU A 16 -5.15 8.92 17.81
C LEU A 16 -4.54 7.81 16.97
N VAL A 17 -4.75 6.55 17.32
CA VAL A 17 -4.30 5.39 16.53
C VAL A 17 -4.88 5.42 15.12
N GLN A 18 -6.19 5.69 15.00
CA GLN A 18 -6.84 5.78 13.70
C GLN A 18 -6.32 6.97 12.88
N PHE A 19 -6.08 8.12 13.50
CA PHE A 19 -5.46 9.27 12.85
C PHE A 19 -4.06 8.93 12.31
N MET A 20 -3.19 8.38 13.16
CA MET A 20 -1.83 7.99 12.77
C MET A 20 -1.84 6.97 11.63
N HIS A 21 -2.73 5.99 11.69
CA HIS A 21 -2.89 4.99 10.63
C HIS A 21 -3.28 5.65 9.29
N ARG A 22 -4.20 6.63 9.29
CA ARG A 22 -4.57 7.37 8.06
C ARG A 22 -3.39 8.15 7.49
N ILE A 23 -2.62 8.85 8.33
CA ILE A 23 -1.43 9.59 7.89
C ILE A 23 -0.40 8.64 7.28
N ALA A 24 -0.12 7.51 7.93
CA ALA A 24 0.76 6.48 7.37
C ALA A 24 0.25 5.95 6.02
N GLY A 25 -1.06 5.71 5.88
CA GLY A 25 -1.69 5.31 4.63
C GLY A 25 -1.54 6.34 3.50
N TYR A 26 -1.72 7.64 3.79
CA TYR A 26 -1.51 8.70 2.80
C TYR A 26 -0.05 8.82 2.37
N LEU A 27 0.89 8.76 3.31
CA LEU A 27 2.32 8.74 3.00
C LEU A 27 2.69 7.53 2.13
N LEU A 28 2.16 6.36 2.44
CA LEU A 28 2.37 5.15 1.65
C LEU A 28 1.81 5.28 0.23
N LEU A 29 0.64 5.89 0.06
CA LEU A 29 0.07 6.17 -1.26
C LEU A 29 0.94 7.14 -2.07
N VAL A 30 1.42 8.22 -1.46
CA VAL A 30 2.33 9.18 -2.12
C VAL A 30 3.61 8.50 -2.58
N LEU A 31 4.22 7.68 -1.72
CA LEU A 31 5.40 6.87 -2.08
C LEU A 31 5.09 5.89 -3.21
N GLY A 32 3.94 5.20 -3.15
CA GLY A 32 3.48 4.30 -4.20
C GLY A 32 3.35 4.99 -5.56
N ILE A 33 2.75 6.19 -5.60
CA ILE A 33 2.66 7.02 -6.80
C ILE A 33 4.06 7.40 -7.30
N ALA A 34 4.94 7.87 -6.42
CA ALA A 34 6.30 8.26 -6.78
C ALA A 34 7.10 7.10 -7.39
N PHE A 35 7.04 5.92 -6.78
CA PHE A 35 7.70 4.72 -7.32
C PHE A 35 7.08 4.24 -8.63
N TRP A 36 5.75 4.30 -8.76
CA TRP A 36 5.08 3.99 -10.02
C TRP A 36 5.48 4.94 -11.15
N LEU A 37 5.54 6.25 -10.88
CA LEU A 37 6.00 7.27 -11.85
C LEU A 37 7.44 7.04 -12.30
N ARG A 38 8.31 6.55 -11.39
CA ARG A 38 9.68 6.15 -11.75
C ARG A 38 9.71 4.85 -12.55
N ALA A 39 8.93 3.85 -12.13
CA ALA A 39 8.91 2.52 -12.73
C ALA A 39 8.30 2.52 -14.13
N ARG A 40 7.26 3.32 -14.41
CA ARG A 40 6.62 3.40 -15.74
C ARG A 40 7.56 3.86 -16.85
N ARG A 41 8.67 4.51 -16.52
CA ARG A 41 9.74 4.90 -17.44
C ARG A 41 10.80 3.80 -17.65
N SER A 42 10.70 2.67 -16.94
CA SER A 42 11.62 1.54 -17.10
C SER A 42 11.40 0.87 -18.46
N GLY A 43 12.47 0.45 -19.13
CA GLY A 43 12.39 -0.38 -20.34
C GLY A 43 11.84 -1.79 -20.07
N ASN A 44 11.90 -2.27 -18.82
CA ASN A 44 11.45 -3.61 -18.45
C ASN A 44 9.93 -3.66 -18.16
N LYS A 45 9.18 -4.42 -18.95
CA LYS A 45 7.73 -4.62 -18.86
C LYS A 45 7.31 -5.19 -17.49
N ALA A 46 8.09 -6.11 -16.93
CA ALA A 46 7.78 -6.74 -15.64
C ALA A 46 7.88 -5.73 -14.48
N ILE A 47 8.86 -4.83 -14.51
CA ILE A 47 8.98 -3.74 -13.51
C ILE A 47 7.78 -2.80 -13.61
N ARG A 48 7.41 -2.36 -14.83
CA ARG A 48 6.24 -1.49 -15.04
C ARG A 48 4.96 -2.12 -14.52
N GLY A 49 4.73 -3.38 -14.86
CA GLY A 49 3.55 -4.14 -14.42
C GLY A 49 3.51 -4.32 -12.90
N ALA A 50 4.64 -4.67 -12.27
CA ALA A 50 4.71 -4.89 -10.83
C ALA A 50 4.37 -3.62 -10.03
N PHE A 51 4.95 -2.47 -10.38
CA PHE A 51 4.62 -1.21 -9.70
C PHE A 51 3.21 -0.70 -10.03
N THR A 52 2.66 -1.04 -11.20
CA THR A 52 1.24 -0.75 -11.53
C THR A 52 0.31 -1.56 -10.65
N ALA A 53 0.60 -2.84 -10.41
CA ALA A 53 -0.16 -3.69 -9.48
C ALA A 53 -0.09 -3.17 -8.04
N VAL A 54 1.08 -2.70 -7.58
CA VAL A 54 1.24 -2.05 -6.26
C VAL A 54 0.34 -0.82 -6.15
N LEU A 55 0.36 0.08 -7.14
CA LEU A 55 -0.47 1.29 -7.12
C LEU A 55 -1.97 0.96 -7.15
N ALA A 56 -2.39 0.02 -7.99
CA ALA A 56 -3.79 -0.42 -8.05
C ALA A 56 -4.25 -0.99 -6.70
N MET A 57 -3.44 -1.84 -6.07
CA MET A 57 -3.76 -2.40 -4.76
C MET A 57 -3.77 -1.34 -3.65
N LEU A 58 -2.89 -0.33 -3.70
CA LEU A 58 -2.91 0.82 -2.78
C LEU A 58 -4.21 1.60 -2.86
N VAL A 59 -4.69 1.89 -4.07
CA VAL A 59 -5.96 2.59 -4.28
C VAL A 59 -7.12 1.74 -3.75
N LEU A 60 -7.14 0.44 -4.04
CA LEU A 60 -8.14 -0.47 -3.48
C LEU A 60 -8.10 -0.49 -1.94
N GLN A 61 -6.90 -0.52 -1.34
CA GLN A 61 -6.74 -0.47 0.11
C GLN A 61 -7.27 0.83 0.73
N LEU A 62 -6.98 1.98 0.12
CA LEU A 62 -7.53 3.26 0.55
C LEU A 62 -9.06 3.23 0.58
N LEU A 63 -9.68 2.74 -0.50
CA LEU A 63 -11.14 2.63 -0.59
C LEU A 63 -11.69 1.67 0.47
N LEU A 64 -11.12 0.48 0.63
CA LEU A 64 -11.52 -0.47 1.66
C LEU A 64 -11.37 0.10 3.08
N GLY A 65 -10.31 0.85 3.35
CA GLY A 65 -10.10 1.51 4.63
C GLY A 65 -11.16 2.57 4.92
N ILE A 66 -11.49 3.40 3.92
CA ILE A 66 -12.58 4.39 4.02
C ILE A 66 -13.92 3.69 4.29
N MET A 67 -14.25 2.64 3.53
CA MET A 67 -15.50 1.89 3.70
C MET A 67 -15.57 1.21 5.06
N THR A 68 -14.46 0.66 5.56
CA THR A 68 -14.39 0.08 6.91
C THR A 68 -14.77 1.11 7.97
N VAL A 69 -14.31 2.35 7.85
CA VAL A 69 -14.69 3.42 8.79
C VAL A 69 -16.16 3.83 8.62
N LEU A 70 -16.61 4.04 7.38
CA LEU A 70 -17.96 4.51 7.08
C LEU A 70 -19.04 3.54 7.58
N TYR A 71 -18.78 2.23 7.52
CA TYR A 71 -19.74 1.20 7.96
C TYR A 71 -19.48 0.67 9.38
N VAL A 72 -18.64 1.35 10.18
CA VAL A 72 -18.37 0.95 11.57
C VAL A 72 -17.74 -0.45 11.68
N ALA A 73 -16.76 -0.71 10.81
CA ALA A 73 -15.88 -1.87 10.79
C ALA A 73 -16.60 -3.23 10.76
N PRO A 74 -17.53 -3.48 9.82
CA PRO A 74 -18.20 -4.77 9.72
C PRO A 74 -17.16 -5.86 9.42
N PRO A 75 -17.27 -7.08 9.98
CA PRO A 75 -16.22 -8.09 9.90
C PRO A 75 -15.73 -8.38 8.48
N GLY A 76 -16.65 -8.44 7.50
CA GLY A 76 -16.30 -8.69 6.11
C GLY A 76 -15.37 -7.63 5.49
N LEU A 77 -15.67 -6.34 5.69
CA LEU A 77 -14.82 -5.25 5.18
C LEU A 77 -13.48 -5.20 5.91
N SER A 78 -13.50 -5.38 7.24
CA SER A 78 -12.30 -5.38 8.07
C SER A 78 -11.34 -6.51 7.68
N ILE A 79 -11.84 -7.74 7.49
CA ILE A 79 -11.03 -8.88 7.04
C ILE A 79 -10.51 -8.66 5.62
N LEU A 80 -11.36 -8.17 4.70
CA LEU A 80 -10.95 -7.90 3.32
C LEU A 80 -9.83 -6.85 3.25
N HIS A 81 -9.94 -5.79 4.06
CA HIS A 81 -8.90 -4.78 4.19
C HIS A 81 -7.58 -5.39 4.70
N GLN A 82 -7.62 -6.20 5.77
CA GLN A 82 -6.45 -6.88 6.34
C GLN A 82 -5.78 -7.85 5.37
N VAL A 83 -6.54 -8.74 4.72
CA VAL A 83 -6.01 -9.70 3.74
C VAL A 83 -5.43 -8.97 2.55
N GLY A 84 -6.10 -7.93 2.06
CA GLY A 84 -5.56 -7.13 0.98
C GLY A 84 -4.30 -6.36 1.38
N ALA A 85 -4.11 -5.99 2.65
CA ALA A 85 -2.88 -5.35 3.12
C ALA A 85 -1.71 -6.35 3.09
N MET A 86 -1.96 -7.61 3.43
CA MET A 86 -0.99 -8.70 3.23
C MET A 86 -0.62 -8.87 1.76
N LEU A 87 -1.61 -8.87 0.86
CA LEU A 87 -1.37 -8.94 -0.58
C LEU A 87 -0.55 -7.74 -1.07
N LEU A 88 -0.89 -6.52 -0.64
CA LEU A 88 -0.12 -5.31 -0.95
C LEU A 88 1.34 -5.45 -0.52
N PHE A 89 1.60 -5.98 0.68
CA PHE A 89 2.96 -6.22 1.17
C PHE A 89 3.74 -7.18 0.25
N VAL A 90 3.13 -8.30 -0.16
CA VAL A 90 3.74 -9.23 -1.10
C VAL A 90 4.00 -8.57 -2.46
N LEU A 91 3.07 -7.75 -2.97
CA LEU A 91 3.26 -7.02 -4.24
C LEU A 91 4.42 -6.03 -4.15
N ILE A 92 4.59 -5.33 -3.03
CA ILE A 92 5.72 -4.43 -2.80
C ILE A 92 7.04 -5.21 -2.79
N LEU A 93 7.11 -6.33 -2.07
CA LEU A 93 8.30 -7.19 -2.05
C LEU A 93 8.64 -7.70 -3.46
N ARG A 94 7.64 -8.14 -4.21
CA ARG A 94 7.82 -8.61 -5.59
C ARG A 94 8.30 -7.48 -6.52
N ALA A 95 7.71 -6.29 -6.42
CA ALA A 95 8.11 -5.14 -7.22
C ALA A 95 9.55 -4.71 -6.90
N ARG A 96 9.93 -4.70 -5.61
CA ARG A 96 11.30 -4.43 -5.17
C ARG A 96 12.28 -5.48 -5.67
N PHE A 97 11.92 -6.76 -5.59
CA PHE A 97 12.76 -7.86 -6.09
C PHE A 97 13.02 -7.71 -7.59
N LEU A 98 11.97 -7.51 -8.40
CA LEU A 98 12.13 -7.31 -9.85
C LEU A 98 12.90 -6.05 -10.22
N ALA A 99 12.86 -5.00 -9.39
CA ALA A 99 13.67 -3.81 -9.59
C ALA A 99 15.16 -4.04 -9.24
N SER A 100 15.44 -4.92 -8.28
CA SER A 100 16.81 -5.24 -7.83
C SER A 100 17.47 -6.32 -8.69
N TYR A 101 16.66 -7.25 -9.20
CA TYR A 101 17.06 -8.37 -10.06
C TYR A 101 16.16 -8.40 -11.31
N PRO A 102 16.37 -7.49 -12.27
CA PRO A 102 15.53 -7.41 -13.46
C PRO A 102 15.62 -8.69 -14.29
N LEU A 103 14.47 -9.23 -14.68
CA LEU A 103 14.42 -10.34 -15.63
C LEU A 103 14.97 -9.87 -16.99
N GLU A 104 15.73 -10.73 -17.66
CA GLU A 104 16.16 -10.50 -19.03
C GLU A 104 14.94 -10.33 -19.94
N GLN A 105 14.96 -9.33 -20.80
CA GLN A 105 13.88 -9.05 -21.73
C GLN A 105 14.47 -8.86 -23.13
N SER A 106 13.88 -9.52 -24.13
CA SER A 106 14.30 -9.37 -25.52
C SER A 106 14.02 -7.94 -26.01
N VAL A 107 14.93 -7.41 -26.82
CA VAL A 107 14.74 -6.11 -27.49
C VAL A 107 13.53 -6.12 -28.41
N ARG A 108 13.13 -7.30 -28.94
CA ARG A 108 11.91 -7.47 -29.74
C ARG A 108 10.64 -7.26 -28.92
N ASP A 109 10.69 -7.50 -27.62
CA ASP A 109 9.57 -7.31 -26.70
C ASP A 109 9.53 -5.87 -26.15
N ALA A 110 10.41 -4.97 -26.59
CA ALA A 110 10.47 -3.60 -26.09
C ALA A 110 9.42 -2.66 -26.71
N THR A 111 8.76 -3.08 -27.79
CA THR A 111 7.65 -2.36 -28.45
C THR A 111 6.32 -2.56 -27.72
#